data_AF-A0A2G9S808-F1
#
_entry.id   AF-A0A2G9S808-F1
#
_cell.length_a   1.000
_cell.length_b   1.000
_cell.length_c   1.000
_cell.angle_alpha   90.00
_cell.angle_beta   90.00
_cell.angle_gamma   90.00
#
_symmetry.space_group_name_H-M   'P 1'
#
loop_
_entity.id
_entity.type
_entity.pdbx_description
1 polymer ?
#
loop_
_entity_poly.entity_id
_entity_poly.type
_entity_poly.pdbx_seq_one_letter_code
_entity_poly.pdbx_strand_id
1 'polypeptide(L)'
;MYLCESTYSSEKTAVWGICGTKILSLSSDFTIQKTIETKTAVLFSNGSSNDSNITSFAIDKYIYVAKKYSPLVEIWDKKSEKLSGVLDCAQFLKEEIVKQRKLKKEDSYTARVKALFLQKNTALWVGTGGGHILLIDLSTRRPLKIISSFCDSIRSMIPAQLDKGSVKNVVLILGCRCTPQKEIQSFLSVWDTNLPHEVQHLKKHNEIRQELAEKARGLSLDL
;
A
#
# COMPACT_ATOMS: atom_id res chain seq x y z
N MET A 1 -5.24 11.14 16.79
CA MET A 1 -5.95 9.85 16.87
C MET A 1 -6.66 9.64 15.54
N TYR A 2 -6.50 8.46 14.91
CA TYR A 2 -7.20 8.09 13.67
C TYR A 2 -7.95 6.79 13.96
N LEU A 3 -9.22 6.68 13.55
CA LEU A 3 -10.05 5.49 13.74
C LEU A 3 -10.27 4.80 12.40
N CYS A 4 -10.27 3.47 12.41
CA CYS A 4 -10.50 2.65 11.24
C CYS A 4 -11.31 1.41 11.65
N GLU A 5 -12.29 1.05 10.82
CA GLU A 5 -13.00 -0.21 10.97
C GLU A 5 -12.19 -1.36 10.36
N SER A 6 -12.32 -2.54 10.95
CA SER A 6 -11.73 -3.75 10.37
C SER A 6 -12.48 -4.13 9.09
N THR A 7 -11.73 -4.32 7.99
CA THR A 7 -12.34 -4.86 6.75
C THR A 7 -12.56 -6.39 6.82
N TYR A 8 -12.08 -7.03 7.90
CA TYR A 8 -12.14 -8.46 8.12
C TYR A 8 -13.54 -8.91 8.57
N SER A 9 -14.13 -9.87 7.86
CA SER A 9 -15.54 -10.24 7.99
C SER A 9 -15.98 -10.74 9.37
N SER A 10 -15.07 -11.24 10.21
CA SER A 10 -15.39 -11.77 11.54
C SER A 10 -15.33 -10.74 12.67
N GLU A 11 -14.97 -9.48 12.39
CA GLU A 11 -14.75 -8.43 13.42
C GLU A 11 -15.57 -7.16 13.13
N LYS A 12 -16.85 -7.33 12.75
CA LYS A 12 -17.75 -6.22 12.41
C LYS A 12 -18.05 -5.22 13.55
N THR A 13 -17.60 -5.49 14.78
CA THR A 13 -17.98 -4.71 15.98
C THR A 13 -16.82 -4.02 16.68
N ALA A 14 -15.58 -4.17 16.19
CA ALA A 14 -14.40 -3.58 16.81
C ALA A 14 -13.91 -2.37 15.99
N VAL A 15 -13.82 -1.21 16.64
CA VAL A 15 -13.22 0.00 16.07
C VAL A 15 -11.77 0.05 16.50
N TRP A 16 -10.85 0.20 15.56
CA TRP A 16 -9.44 0.30 15.87
C TRP A 16 -8.97 1.73 15.78
N GLY A 17 -7.96 2.08 16.58
CA GLY A 17 -7.39 3.41 16.62
C GLY A 17 -5.89 3.42 16.78
N ILE A 18 -5.27 4.54 16.43
CA ILE A 18 -3.83 4.77 16.65
C ILE A 18 -3.59 6.00 17.53
N CYS A 19 -2.59 5.89 18.42
CA CYS A 19 -2.15 6.97 19.30
C CYS A 19 -0.64 6.87 19.56
N GLY A 20 0.14 7.78 18.98
CA GLY A 20 1.61 7.73 19.08
C GLY A 20 2.13 6.45 18.44
N THR A 21 2.76 5.59 19.24
CA THR A 21 3.27 4.27 18.84
C THR A 21 2.32 3.11 19.20
N LYS A 22 1.12 3.39 19.69
CA LYS A 22 0.15 2.38 20.11
C LYS A 22 -0.99 2.22 19.12
N ILE A 23 -1.43 0.97 18.98
CA ILE A 23 -2.68 0.59 18.29
C ILE A 23 -3.67 0.14 19.36
N LEU A 24 -4.89 0.65 19.28
CA LEU A 24 -5.96 0.40 20.24
C LEU A 24 -7.09 -0.33 19.53
N SER A 25 -7.72 -1.29 20.20
CA SER A 25 -9.02 -1.85 19.80
C SER A 25 -10.07 -1.37 20.80
N LEU A 26 -11.15 -0.82 20.28
CA LEU A 26 -12.31 -0.34 21.03
C LEU A 26 -13.52 -1.22 20.71
N SER A 27 -14.28 -1.57 21.73
CA SER A 27 -15.62 -2.16 21.57
C SER A 27 -16.66 -1.12 21.18
N SER A 28 -17.88 -1.58 20.92
CA SER A 28 -19.05 -0.75 20.61
C SER A 28 -19.43 0.24 21.72
N ASP A 29 -19.03 -0.01 22.97
CA ASP A 29 -19.21 0.90 24.11
C ASP A 29 -17.99 1.80 24.35
N PHE A 30 -17.05 1.84 23.40
CA PHE A 30 -15.81 2.61 23.45
C PHE A 30 -14.85 2.23 24.59
N THR A 31 -15.00 1.04 25.18
CA THR A 31 -13.99 0.52 26.12
C THR A 31 -12.80 -0.06 25.37
N ILE A 32 -11.60 0.12 25.94
CA ILE A 32 -10.35 -0.38 25.34
C ILE A 32 -10.28 -1.90 25.57
N GLN A 33 -10.41 -2.68 24.51
CA GLN A 33 -10.30 -4.13 24.54
C GLN A 33 -8.86 -4.62 24.39
N LYS A 34 -8.06 -3.95 23.57
CA LYS A 34 -6.67 -4.31 23.30
C LYS A 34 -5.79 -3.08 23.11
N THR A 35 -4.52 -3.20 23.49
CA THR A 35 -3.48 -2.19 23.24
C THR A 35 -2.22 -2.89 22.76
N ILE A 36 -1.81 -2.62 21.52
CA ILE A 36 -0.58 -3.15 20.92
C ILE A 36 0.44 -2.01 20.86
N GLU A 37 1.58 -2.19 21.53
CA GLU A 37 2.70 -1.26 21.46
C GLU A 37 3.59 -1.62 20.26
N THR A 38 3.77 -0.68 19.33
CA THR A 38 4.56 -0.92 18.12
C THR A 38 6.02 -0.55 18.27
N LYS A 39 6.51 -0.34 19.50
CA LYS A 39 7.93 -0.12 19.76
C LYS A 39 8.72 -1.39 19.46
N THR A 40 9.20 -1.47 18.23
CA THR A 40 10.02 -2.59 17.77
C THR A 40 11.44 -2.39 18.29
N ALA A 41 11.90 -3.28 19.18
CA ALA A 41 13.31 -3.40 19.47
C ALA A 41 14.04 -3.84 18.20
N VAL A 42 14.85 -2.95 17.61
CA VAL A 42 15.99 -3.04 16.63
C VAL A 42 16.06 -4.16 15.56
N LEU A 43 15.34 -5.27 15.69
CA LEU A 43 15.45 -6.53 14.94
C LEU A 43 15.32 -6.40 13.42
N PHE A 44 14.73 -5.32 12.89
CA PHE A 44 14.43 -5.18 11.46
C PHE A 44 14.87 -3.85 10.84
N SER A 45 15.57 -3.01 11.59
CA SER A 45 16.06 -1.70 11.15
C SER A 45 17.58 -1.67 11.27
N ASN A 46 18.28 -1.17 10.26
CA ASN A 46 19.73 -0.92 10.28
C ASN A 46 20.12 0.10 11.38
N GLY A 47 20.07 -0.31 12.65
CA GLY A 47 20.61 0.42 13.79
C GLY A 47 19.74 1.52 14.42
N SER A 48 18.56 1.87 13.89
CA SER A 48 17.68 2.86 14.55
C SER A 48 16.34 2.27 14.95
N SER A 49 16.06 2.22 16.26
CA SER A 49 14.72 1.88 16.76
C SER A 49 13.70 2.84 16.14
N ASN A 50 12.82 2.33 15.29
CA ASN A 50 11.78 3.13 14.65
C ASN A 50 10.63 3.39 15.65
N ASP A 51 10.93 4.14 16.70
CA ASP A 51 10.03 4.60 17.78
C ASP A 51 9.23 5.84 17.33
N SER A 52 8.95 5.93 16.04
CA SER A 52 8.24 7.06 15.44
C SER A 52 6.73 6.83 15.47
N ASN A 53 5.98 7.93 15.57
CA ASN A 53 4.53 7.88 15.62
C ASN A 53 3.94 7.18 14.38
N ILE A 54 2.90 6.39 14.59
CA ILE A 54 2.08 5.82 13.52
C ILE A 54 1.36 6.96 12.81
N THR A 55 1.47 7.00 11.47
CA THR A 55 0.84 8.03 10.63
C THR A 55 -0.32 7.49 9.81
N SER A 56 -0.32 6.21 9.49
CA SER A 56 -1.39 5.54 8.76
C SER A 56 -1.43 4.07 9.16
N PHE A 57 -2.62 3.49 9.18
CA PHE A 57 -2.78 2.05 9.38
C PHE A 57 -3.98 1.53 8.59
N ALA A 58 -4.00 0.23 8.31
CA ALA A 58 -5.11 -0.46 7.68
C ALA A 58 -5.26 -1.86 8.27
N ILE A 59 -6.49 -2.39 8.33
CA ILE A 59 -6.79 -3.62 9.06
C ILE A 59 -7.55 -4.63 8.21
N ASP A 60 -7.00 -5.84 8.15
CA ASP A 60 -7.60 -7.05 7.58
C ASP A 60 -7.41 -8.26 8.53
N LYS A 61 -6.94 -9.39 7.99
CA LYS A 61 -6.31 -10.50 8.72
C LYS A 61 -5.15 -10.02 9.61
N TYR A 62 -4.35 -9.08 9.11
CA TYR A 62 -3.24 -8.43 9.82
C TYR A 62 -3.49 -6.92 9.96
N ILE A 63 -2.74 -6.27 10.82
CA ILE A 63 -2.70 -4.82 10.95
C ILE A 63 -1.47 -4.31 10.21
N TYR A 64 -1.67 -3.47 9.21
CA TYR A 64 -0.62 -2.84 8.41
C TYR A 64 -0.37 -1.45 8.97
N VAL A 65 0.88 -1.13 9.31
CA VAL A 65 1.23 0.09 10.03
C VAL A 65 2.32 0.83 9.28
N ALA A 66 2.08 2.10 8.99
CA ALA A 66 3.07 3.03 8.48
C ALA A 66 3.41 4.07 9.56
N LYS A 67 4.71 4.27 9.78
CA LYS A 67 5.23 5.23 10.76
C LYS A 67 5.87 6.44 10.10
N LYS A 68 5.93 7.53 10.87
CA LYS A 68 6.48 8.82 10.42
C LYS A 68 7.89 8.64 9.87
N TYR A 69 8.12 9.18 8.67
CA TYR A 69 9.41 9.13 7.97
C TYR A 69 9.90 7.73 7.56
N SER A 70 9.14 6.67 7.81
CA SER A 70 9.55 5.31 7.48
C SER A 70 9.17 4.92 6.03
N PRO A 71 10.05 4.24 5.29
CA PRO A 71 9.70 3.57 4.04
C PRO A 71 9.08 2.19 4.27
N LEU A 72 8.93 1.76 5.53
CA LEU A 72 8.47 0.43 5.89
C LEU A 72 6.98 0.42 6.20
N VAL A 73 6.32 -0.68 5.82
CA VAL A 73 5.00 -1.05 6.36
C VAL A 73 5.18 -2.26 7.27
N GLU A 74 4.96 -2.08 8.56
CA GLU A 74 4.98 -3.16 9.55
C GLU A 74 3.69 -3.96 9.46
N ILE A 75 3.79 -5.29 9.52
CA ILE A 75 2.65 -6.21 9.49
C ILE A 75 2.53 -6.88 10.87
N TRP A 76 1.50 -6.52 11.62
CA TRP A 76 1.25 -7.02 12.96
C TRP A 76 0.13 -8.07 12.96
N ASP A 77 0.33 -9.16 13.69
CA ASP A 77 -0.72 -10.16 13.91
C ASP A 77 -1.56 -9.77 15.13
N LYS A 78 -2.85 -9.56 14.90
CA LYS A 78 -3.81 -9.08 15.92
C LYS A 78 -4.13 -10.09 17.02
N LYS A 79 -3.81 -11.37 16.81
CA LYS A 79 -4.08 -12.44 17.78
C LYS A 79 -2.91 -12.62 18.74
N SER A 80 -1.70 -12.67 18.19
CA SER A 80 -0.45 -12.85 18.93
C SER A 80 0.19 -11.55 19.39
N GLU A 81 -0.28 -10.40 18.87
CA GLU A 81 0.23 -9.05 19.17
C GLU A 81 1.73 -8.91 18.85
N LYS A 82 2.19 -9.66 17.84
CA LYS A 82 3.58 -9.71 17.39
C LYS A 82 3.74 -9.22 15.96
N LEU A 83 4.90 -8.62 15.70
CA LEU A 83 5.33 -8.29 14.35
C LEU A 83 5.52 -9.59 13.54
N SER A 84 4.75 -9.72 12.46
CA SER A 84 4.71 -10.89 11.58
C SER A 84 5.45 -10.68 10.25
N GLY A 85 5.93 -9.47 9.99
CA GLY A 85 6.69 -9.14 8.81
C GLY A 85 6.78 -7.64 8.55
N VAL A 86 7.55 -7.28 7.54
CA VAL A 86 7.75 -5.90 7.10
C VAL A 86 7.76 -5.87 5.57
N LEU A 87 7.16 -4.83 5.00
CA LEU A 87 7.28 -4.50 3.58
C LEU A 87 8.22 -3.31 3.42
N ASP A 88 9.30 -3.48 2.67
CA ASP A 88 10.24 -2.40 2.38
C ASP A 88 9.90 -1.73 1.03
N CYS A 89 9.24 -0.57 1.11
CA CYS A 89 8.84 0.16 -0.10
C CYS A 89 10.05 0.73 -0.85
N ALA A 90 11.15 1.04 -0.16
CA ALA A 90 12.36 1.53 -0.80
C ALA A 90 13.02 0.42 -1.62
N GLN A 91 13.06 -0.80 -1.08
CA GLN A 91 13.55 -1.96 -1.81
C GLN A 91 12.70 -2.23 -3.06
N PHE A 92 11.37 -2.24 -2.94
CA PHE A 92 10.49 -2.47 -4.08
C PHE A 92 10.65 -1.42 -5.18
N LEU A 93 10.76 -0.14 -4.82
CA LEU A 93 11.00 0.93 -5.80
C LEU A 93 12.38 0.80 -6.47
N LYS A 94 13.42 0.45 -5.71
CA LYS A 94 14.77 0.23 -6.26
C LYS A 94 14.79 -0.90 -7.28
N GLU A 95 14.15 -2.03 -6.98
CA GLU A 95 14.04 -3.16 -7.91
C GLU A 95 13.34 -2.78 -9.22
N GLU A 96 12.30 -1.94 -9.15
CA GLU A 96 11.57 -1.44 -10.33
C GLU A 96 12.40 -0.48 -11.17
N ILE A 97 13.12 0.45 -10.54
CA ILE A 97 14.00 1.41 -11.23
C ILE A 97 15.11 0.67 -12.01
N VAL A 98 15.70 -0.36 -11.40
CA VAL A 98 16.70 -1.23 -12.04
C VAL A 98 16.11 -1.93 -13.25
N LYS A 99 14.90 -2.51 -13.14
CA LYS A 99 14.18 -3.12 -14.27
C LYS A 99 13.91 -2.13 -15.41
N GLN A 100 13.57 -0.89 -15.08
CA GLN A 100 13.27 0.15 -16.07
C GLN A 100 14.54 0.82 -16.66
N ARG A 101 15.75 0.39 -16.29
CA ARG A 101 17.05 0.97 -16.72
C ARG A 101 17.13 2.49 -16.51
N LYS A 102 16.37 3.05 -15.56
CA LYS A 102 16.41 4.48 -15.24
C LYS A 102 17.48 4.73 -14.19
N LEU A 103 18.57 5.39 -14.56
CA LEU A 103 19.67 5.71 -13.64
C LEU A 103 19.38 7.02 -12.91
N LYS A 104 18.41 7.03 -11.98
CA LYS A 104 18.25 8.14 -11.04
C LYS A 104 18.46 7.63 -9.62
N LYS A 105 19.34 8.31 -8.88
CA LYS A 105 19.51 8.14 -7.44
C LYS A 105 18.24 8.72 -6.80
N GLU A 106 17.34 7.87 -6.33
CA GLU A 106 16.22 8.34 -5.51
C GLU A 106 16.66 8.45 -4.05
N ASP A 107 16.34 9.59 -3.45
CA ASP A 107 16.52 9.81 -2.02
C ASP A 107 15.57 8.91 -1.22
N SER A 108 15.98 8.47 -0.02
CA SER A 108 15.14 7.68 0.89
C SER A 108 13.78 8.33 1.21
N TYR A 109 13.65 9.65 1.00
CA TYR A 109 12.43 10.43 1.16
C TYR A 109 11.32 10.05 0.16
N THR A 110 11.67 9.50 -1.01
CA THR A 110 10.71 9.12 -2.06
C THR A 110 9.87 7.91 -1.67
N ALA A 111 10.49 6.95 -0.98
CA ALA A 111 9.87 5.69 -0.58
C ALA A 111 9.05 5.77 0.71
N ARG A 112 9.15 6.90 1.43
CA ARG A 112 8.46 7.09 2.70
C ARG A 112 6.97 6.88 2.54
N VAL A 113 6.37 6.03 3.38
CA VAL A 113 4.95 5.72 3.31
C VAL A 113 4.14 6.90 3.86
N LYS A 114 3.09 7.29 3.13
CA LYS A 114 2.20 8.40 3.52
C LYS A 114 0.74 7.97 3.65
N ALA A 115 0.28 7.04 2.83
CA ALA A 115 -1.09 6.57 2.85
C ALA A 115 -1.14 5.06 2.66
N LEU A 116 -2.02 4.40 3.39
CA LEU A 116 -2.36 2.99 3.22
C LEU A 116 -3.85 2.90 2.91
N PHE A 117 -4.19 2.20 1.84
CA PHE A 117 -5.56 1.78 1.56
C PHE A 117 -5.57 0.28 1.36
N LEU A 118 -6.52 -0.40 1.97
CA LEU A 118 -6.64 -1.84 1.90
C LEU A 118 -7.89 -2.20 1.12
N GLN A 119 -7.68 -2.92 0.02
CA GLN A 119 -8.74 -3.56 -0.71
C GLN A 119 -8.94 -4.97 -0.16
N LYS A 120 -10.17 -5.28 0.22
CA LYS A 120 -10.53 -6.51 0.92
C LYS A 120 -10.02 -7.75 0.17
N ASN A 121 -9.26 -8.60 0.87
CA ASN A 121 -8.72 -9.89 0.41
C ASN A 121 -7.88 -9.86 -0.89
N THR A 122 -7.42 -8.69 -1.33
CA THR A 122 -6.81 -8.53 -2.65
C THR A 122 -5.48 -7.83 -2.58
N ALA A 123 -5.49 -6.53 -2.34
CA ALA A 123 -4.28 -5.72 -2.43
C ALA A 123 -4.20 -4.65 -1.34
N LEU A 124 -2.98 -4.44 -0.84
CA LEU A 124 -2.59 -3.25 -0.11
C LEU A 124 -2.10 -2.20 -1.11
N TRP A 125 -2.75 -1.04 -1.11
CA TRP A 125 -2.33 0.14 -1.84
C TRP A 125 -1.47 1.01 -0.92
N VAL A 126 -0.25 1.31 -1.36
CA VAL A 126 0.70 2.12 -0.60
C VAL A 126 1.05 3.37 -1.40
N GLY A 127 0.68 4.54 -0.86
CA GLY A 127 1.06 5.83 -1.41
C GLY A 127 2.31 6.39 -0.74
N THR A 128 3.27 6.86 -1.53
CA THR A 128 4.59 7.30 -1.01
C THR A 128 4.81 8.82 -1.08
N GLY A 129 5.84 9.26 -0.35
CA GLY A 129 6.32 10.63 -0.31
C GLY A 129 6.84 11.16 -1.64
N GLY A 130 7.33 10.30 -2.53
CA GLY A 130 7.75 10.63 -3.90
C GLY A 130 6.65 10.49 -4.94
N GLY A 131 5.40 10.30 -4.52
CA GLY A 131 4.27 10.22 -5.45
C GLY A 131 4.18 8.90 -6.21
N HIS A 132 4.74 7.82 -5.66
CA HIS A 132 4.55 6.46 -6.18
C HIS A 132 3.35 5.81 -5.54
N ILE A 133 2.70 4.91 -6.28
CA ILE A 133 1.64 4.04 -5.77
C ILE A 133 2.08 2.58 -5.98
N LEU A 134 2.21 1.83 -4.89
CA LEU A 134 2.52 0.40 -4.94
C LEU A 134 1.23 -0.38 -4.69
N LEU A 135 0.88 -1.28 -5.61
CA LEU A 135 -0.17 -2.27 -5.44
C LEU A 135 0.50 -3.56 -4.98
N ILE A 136 0.30 -3.95 -3.72
CA ILE A 136 0.96 -5.11 -3.11
C ILE A 136 -0.07 -6.20 -2.89
N ASP A 137 0.20 -7.40 -3.39
CA ASP A 137 -0.62 -8.57 -3.19
C ASP A 137 -0.56 -9.01 -1.72
N LEU A 138 -1.72 -9.15 -1.06
CA LEU A 138 -1.77 -9.49 0.37
C LEU A 138 -1.30 -10.91 0.67
N SER A 139 -1.45 -11.84 -0.29
CA SER A 139 -1.11 -13.25 -0.12
C SER A 139 0.38 -13.51 -0.27
N THR A 140 1.00 -12.91 -1.30
CA THR A 140 2.42 -13.10 -1.61
C THR A 140 3.32 -12.05 -0.97
N ARG A 141 2.75 -10.93 -0.49
CA ARG A 141 3.47 -9.77 0.03
C ARG A 141 4.45 -9.18 -1.00
N ARG A 142 4.13 -9.30 -2.29
CA ARG A 142 4.92 -8.80 -3.41
C ARG A 142 4.15 -7.73 -4.19
N PRO A 143 4.86 -6.75 -4.81
CA PRO A 143 4.23 -5.79 -5.69
C PRO A 143 3.61 -6.49 -6.92
N LEU A 144 2.32 -6.24 -7.16
CA LEU A 144 1.62 -6.52 -8.41
C LEU A 144 1.99 -5.51 -9.49
N LYS A 145 2.01 -4.23 -9.10
CA LYS A 145 2.36 -3.11 -9.96
C LYS A 145 2.89 -1.95 -9.12
N ILE A 146 3.81 -1.21 -9.71
CA ILE A 146 4.27 0.06 -9.19
C ILE A 146 3.92 1.11 -10.25
N ILE A 147 3.12 2.09 -9.84
CA ILE A 147 2.80 3.27 -10.64
C ILE A 147 3.74 4.36 -10.17
N SER A 148 4.81 4.58 -10.94
CA SER A 148 5.86 5.52 -10.58
C SER A 148 5.55 6.94 -11.07
N SER A 149 6.01 7.93 -10.28
CA SER A 149 5.95 9.35 -10.63
C SER A 149 4.54 9.83 -11.02
N PHE A 150 3.52 9.32 -10.34
CA PHE A 150 2.13 9.74 -10.55
C PHE A 150 1.94 11.24 -10.23
N CYS A 151 2.62 11.68 -9.16
CA CYS A 151 2.78 13.08 -8.78
C CYS A 151 4.09 13.26 -8.00
N ASP A 152 4.26 14.41 -7.34
CA ASP A 152 5.43 14.64 -6.51
C ASP A 152 5.24 14.08 -5.10
N SER A 153 3.99 14.01 -4.61
CA SER A 153 3.70 13.41 -3.31
C SER A 153 2.26 12.95 -3.16
N ILE A 154 2.04 11.71 -2.71
CA ILE A 154 0.71 11.26 -2.27
C ILE A 154 0.42 11.86 -0.90
N ARG A 155 -0.81 12.31 -0.68
CA ARG A 155 -1.27 12.81 0.62
C ARG A 155 -2.25 11.86 1.30
N SER A 156 -3.23 11.33 0.56
CA SER A 156 -4.24 10.44 1.13
C SER A 156 -4.84 9.53 0.06
N MET A 157 -5.39 8.40 0.50
CA MET A 157 -6.06 7.39 -0.31
C MET A 157 -7.30 6.93 0.44
N ILE A 158 -8.49 7.14 -0.12
CA ILE A 158 -9.76 6.90 0.56
C ILE A 158 -10.70 6.13 -0.36
N PRO A 159 -11.30 5.02 0.08
CA PRO A 159 -12.35 4.36 -0.69
C PRO A 159 -13.61 5.23 -0.72
N ALA A 160 -14.27 5.30 -1.86
CA ALA A 160 -15.54 6.00 -2.00
C ALA A 160 -16.48 5.22 -2.94
N GLN A 161 -17.77 5.43 -2.75
CA GLN A 161 -18.82 5.00 -3.67
C GLN A 161 -19.40 6.26 -4.30
N LEU A 162 -19.31 6.37 -5.63
CA LEU A 162 -19.64 7.62 -6.33
C LEU A 162 -21.15 7.92 -6.34
N ASP A 163 -21.99 6.90 -6.50
CA ASP A 163 -23.44 7.05 -6.51
C ASP A 163 -24.12 6.07 -5.55
N LYS A 164 -25.17 6.53 -4.87
CA LYS A 164 -26.07 5.65 -4.10
C LYS A 164 -26.72 4.64 -5.07
N GLY A 165 -26.31 3.37 -4.97
CA GLY A 165 -26.82 2.28 -5.82
C GLY A 165 -25.87 1.84 -6.94
N SER A 166 -24.77 2.56 -7.17
CA SER A 166 -23.72 2.10 -8.09
C SER A 166 -22.84 1.04 -7.43
N VAL A 167 -22.59 -0.07 -8.11
CA VAL A 167 -21.63 -1.10 -7.67
C VAL A 167 -20.17 -0.67 -7.85
N LYS A 168 -19.91 0.50 -8.45
CA LYS A 168 -18.56 0.97 -8.73
C LYS A 168 -17.94 1.59 -7.48
N ASN A 169 -17.10 0.81 -6.82
CA ASN A 169 -16.23 1.27 -5.75
C ASN A 169 -14.97 1.89 -6.37
N VAL A 170 -14.62 3.09 -5.92
CA VAL A 170 -13.43 3.81 -6.40
C VAL A 170 -12.49 4.12 -5.23
N VAL A 171 -11.23 4.38 -5.55
CA VAL A 171 -10.24 4.95 -4.64
C VAL A 171 -9.99 6.39 -5.06
N LEU A 172 -10.25 7.31 -4.14
CA LEU A 172 -9.91 8.71 -4.27
C LEU A 172 -8.47 8.91 -3.79
N ILE A 173 -7.58 9.32 -4.70
CA ILE A 173 -6.18 9.56 -4.42
C ILE A 173 -5.92 11.07 -4.48
N LEU A 174 -5.61 11.65 -3.33
CA LEU A 174 -5.20 13.05 -3.21
C LEU A 174 -3.68 13.14 -3.29
N GLY A 175 -3.17 13.91 -4.24
CA GLY A 175 -1.74 14.17 -4.42
C GLY A 175 -1.43 15.64 -4.63
N CYS A 176 -0.15 15.98 -4.65
CA CYS A 176 0.32 17.31 -5.01
C CYS A 176 1.47 17.28 -6.02
N ARG A 177 1.60 18.37 -6.77
CA ARG A 177 2.72 18.67 -7.67
C ARG A 177 3.28 20.05 -7.32
N CYS A 178 4.60 20.19 -7.37
CA CYS A 178 5.30 21.44 -7.25
C CYS A 178 5.52 22.00 -8.65
N THR A 179 4.99 23.18 -8.93
CA THR A 179 5.24 23.88 -10.19
C THR A 179 6.70 24.36 -10.25
N PRO A 180 7.23 24.70 -11.44
CA PRO A 180 8.56 25.32 -11.55
C PRO A 180 8.72 26.59 -10.72
N GLN A 181 7.62 27.30 -10.46
CA GLN A 181 7.56 28.49 -9.60
C GLN A 181 7.51 28.16 -8.09
N LYS A 182 7.66 26.87 -7.73
CA LYS A 182 7.57 26.33 -6.36
C LYS A 182 6.19 26.47 -5.72
N GLU A 183 5.14 26.60 -6.52
CA GLU A 183 3.76 26.57 -6.02
C GLU A 183 3.27 25.13 -5.89
N ILE A 184 2.50 24.85 -4.84
CA ILE A 184 1.93 23.52 -4.60
C ILE A 184 0.54 23.46 -5.22
N GLN A 185 0.40 22.68 -6.29
CA GLN A 185 -0.88 22.35 -6.88
C GLN A 185 -1.38 21.01 -6.34
N SER A 186 -2.54 21.01 -5.68
CA SER A 186 -3.20 19.77 -5.24
C SER A 186 -4.14 19.26 -6.33
N PHE A 187 -4.25 17.95 -6.48
CA PHE A 187 -5.21 17.33 -7.39
C PHE A 187 -5.81 16.07 -6.77
N LEU A 188 -7.04 15.76 -7.18
CA LEU A 188 -7.75 14.55 -6.82
C LEU A 188 -7.88 13.66 -8.04
N SER A 189 -7.53 12.39 -7.90
CA SER A 189 -7.66 11.39 -8.96
C SER A 189 -8.54 10.25 -8.50
N VAL A 190 -9.38 9.76 -9.41
CA VAL A 190 -10.35 8.71 -9.16
C VAL A 190 -9.89 7.43 -9.86
N TRP A 191 -9.72 6.37 -9.10
CA TRP A 191 -9.24 5.07 -9.59
C TRP A 191 -10.27 3.98 -9.35
N ASP A 192 -10.41 3.04 -10.28
CA ASP A 192 -11.22 1.85 -10.06
C ASP A 192 -10.56 0.96 -8.99
N THR A 193 -11.35 0.50 -8.02
CA THR A 193 -10.85 -0.45 -7.00
C THR A 193 -10.43 -1.78 -7.61
N ASN A 194 -10.94 -2.16 -8.79
CA ASN A 194 -10.59 -3.42 -9.46
C ASN A 194 -9.21 -3.40 -10.14
N LEU A 195 -8.49 -2.28 -10.13
CA LEU A 195 -7.19 -2.15 -10.78
C LEU A 195 -6.20 -3.29 -10.47
N PRO A 196 -6.06 -3.80 -9.22
CA PRO A 196 -5.16 -4.92 -8.95
C PRO A 196 -5.54 -6.21 -9.71
N HIS A 197 -6.83 -6.49 -9.87
CA HIS A 197 -7.31 -7.62 -10.67
C HIS A 197 -7.05 -7.41 -12.16
N GLU A 198 -7.32 -6.21 -12.67
CA GLU A 198 -7.06 -5.86 -14.07
C GLU A 198 -5.58 -6.02 -14.42
N VAL A 199 -4.68 -5.59 -13.53
CA VAL A 199 -3.23 -5.79 -13.70
C VAL A 199 -2.89 -7.27 -13.81
N GLN A 200 -3.41 -8.11 -12.93
CA GLN A 200 -3.16 -9.56 -12.94
C GLN A 200 -3.72 -10.22 -14.22
N HIS A 201 -4.97 -9.89 -14.58
CA HIS A 201 -5.62 -10.41 -15.77
C HIS A 201 -4.87 -10.02 -17.05
N LEU A 202 -4.47 -8.75 -17.15
CA LEU A 202 -3.71 -8.26 -18.30
C LEU A 202 -2.34 -8.95 -18.41
N LYS A 203 -1.65 -9.16 -17.28
CA LYS A 203 -0.38 -9.89 -17.26
C LYS A 203 -0.55 -11.32 -17.79
N LYS A 204 -1.53 -12.06 -17.27
CA LYS A 204 -1.84 -13.44 -17.72
C LYS A 204 -2.21 -13.48 -19.21
N HIS A 205 -3.01 -12.51 -19.66
CA HIS A 205 -3.40 -12.45 -21.07
C HIS A 205 -2.20 -12.18 -21.99
N ASN A 206 -1.26 -11.33 -21.57
CA ASN A 206 -0.03 -11.08 -22.32
C ASN A 206 0.88 -12.33 -22.38
N GLU A 207 1.01 -13.07 -21.28
CA GLU A 207 1.77 -14.32 -21.22
C GLU A 207 1.22 -15.36 -22.21
N ILE A 208 -0.10 -15.59 -22.20
CA ILE A 208 -0.76 -16.52 -23.14
C ILE A 208 -0.52 -16.11 -24.59
N ARG A 209 -0.65 -14.81 -24.90
CA ARG A 209 -0.43 -14.31 -26.26
C ARG A 209 1.02 -14.46 -26.70
N GLN A 210 1.96 -14.31 -25.79
CA GLN A 210 3.38 -14.50 -26.08
C GLN A 210 3.68 -15.97 -26.38
N GLU A 211 3.18 -16.91 -25.57
CA GLU A 211 3.34 -18.35 -25.82
C GLU A 211 2.75 -18.77 -27.17
N LEU A 212 1.57 -18.24 -27.53
CA LEU A 212 0.95 -18.52 -28.83
C LEU A 212 1.78 -17.93 -29.99
N ALA A 213 2.34 -16.74 -29.83
CA ALA A 213 3.20 -16.13 -30.84
C ALA A 213 4.51 -16.91 -31.02
N GLU A 214 5.09 -17.41 -29.93
CA GLU A 214 6.31 -18.25 -29.96
C GLU A 214 6.03 -19.60 -30.63
N LYS A 215 4.89 -20.25 -30.33
CA LYS A 215 4.47 -21.49 -31.02
C LYS A 215 4.27 -21.28 -32.53
N ALA A 216 3.63 -20.17 -32.92
CA ALA A 216 3.42 -19.86 -34.34
C ALA A 216 4.75 -19.62 -35.07
N ARG A 217 5.75 -19.01 -34.42
CA ARG A 217 7.10 -18.82 -34.98
C ARG A 217 7.87 -20.14 -35.06
N GLY A 218 7.77 -21.01 -34.06
CA GLY A 218 8.39 -22.34 -34.07
C GLY A 218 7.88 -23.21 -35.22
N LEU A 219 6.56 -23.23 -35.44
CA LEU A 219 5.94 -23.96 -36.56
C LEU A 219 6.35 -23.44 -37.96
N SER A 220 6.81 -22.18 -38.05
CA SER A 220 7.30 -21.58 -39.30
C SER A 220 8.76 -21.94 -39.62
N LEU A 221 9.52 -22.50 -38.67
CA LEU A 221 10.92 -22.88 -38.85
C LEU A 221 11.08 -24.39 -39.18
N ASP A 222 10.01 -25.17 -39.00
CA ASP A 222 9.96 -26.61 -39.29
C ASP A 222 9.32 -26.94 -40.67
N LEU A 223 9.14 -25.92 -41.53
CA LEU A 223 8.65 -25.99 -42.93
C LEU A 223 9.73 -25.46 -43.87
#